data_AF-A0A7J6U883-F1
#
_entry.id   AF-A0A7J6U883-F1
#
_cell.length_a   1.000
_cell.length_b   1.000
_cell.length_c   1.000
_cell.angle_alpha   90.00
_cell.angle_beta   90.00
_cell.angle_gamma   90.00
#
_symmetry.space_group_name_H-M   'P 1'
#
loop_
_entity.id
_entity.type
_entity.pdbx_description
1 polymer ?
#
loop_
_entity_poly.entity_id
_entity_poly.type
_entity_poly.pdbx_seq_one_letter_code
_entity_poly.pdbx_strand_id
1 'polypeptide(L)'
;LNEVWVFPPSRRRWRIANVEAVRGPWTIVDLAFYVDSSCEVDATLSVNATPMSSPFKATNGPTAIRNPSTEWTAECVTAECGRNEAWIGLQFDAEMPLIECVKMQQQAGDDTYVSS
;
A
#
# COMPACT_ATOMS: atom_id res chain seq x y z
N LEU A 1 21.33 17.36 16.72
CA LEU A 1 20.03 17.03 16.09
C LEU A 1 20.23 15.72 15.36
N ASN A 2 19.76 14.62 15.97
CA ASN A 2 19.94 13.25 15.46
C ASN A 2 18.77 12.91 14.54
N GLU A 3 18.98 12.91 13.23
CA GLU A 3 18.03 12.32 12.26
C GLU A 3 18.79 11.58 11.17
N VAL A 4 19.61 10.59 11.57
CA VAL A 4 19.97 9.54 10.63
C VAL A 4 18.69 8.74 10.42
N TRP A 5 18.07 8.88 9.25
CA TRP A 5 17.08 7.93 8.76
C TRP A 5 17.71 6.54 8.78
N VAL A 6 17.45 5.76 9.83
CA VAL A 6 17.89 4.36 9.92
C VAL A 6 16.85 3.52 9.21
N PHE A 7 17.24 2.86 8.13
CA PHE A 7 16.41 1.85 7.48
C PHE A 7 16.02 0.82 8.56
N PRO A 8 14.72 0.61 8.84
CA PRO A 8 14.33 -0.32 9.89
C PRO A 8 14.88 -1.72 9.55
N PRO A 9 15.20 -2.53 10.58
CA PRO A 9 15.70 -3.89 10.39
C PRO A 9 14.89 -4.66 9.36
N SER A 10 15.55 -5.55 8.61
CA SER A 10 14.86 -6.45 7.68
C SER A 10 13.71 -7.16 8.40
N ARG A 11 12.57 -7.37 7.71
CA ARG A 11 11.33 -7.99 8.22
C ARG A 11 10.42 -7.12 9.10
N ARG A 12 10.41 -5.80 8.94
CA ARG A 12 9.41 -4.92 9.59
C ARG A 12 8.57 -4.10 8.61
N ARG A 13 8.65 -4.42 7.32
CA ARG A 13 7.90 -3.70 6.30
C ARG A 13 7.30 -4.66 5.31
N TRP A 14 6.09 -4.33 4.90
CA TRP A 14 5.36 -4.99 3.86
C TRP A 14 4.78 -3.93 2.93
N ARG A 15 4.78 -4.17 1.62
CA ARG A 15 4.14 -3.26 0.65
C ARG A 15 3.58 -4.01 -0.56
N ILE A 16 2.47 -3.49 -1.10
CA ILE A 16 2.05 -3.70 -2.48
C ILE A 16 2.76 -2.66 -3.33
N ALA A 17 3.36 -3.09 -4.42
CA ALA A 17 3.99 -2.21 -5.38
C ALA A 17 3.53 -2.57 -6.80
N ASN A 18 3.52 -1.58 -7.68
CA ASN A 18 3.22 -1.82 -9.09
C ASN A 18 4.31 -2.69 -9.73
N VAL A 19 3.89 -3.75 -10.42
CA VAL A 19 4.80 -4.64 -11.15
C VAL A 19 5.15 -4.08 -12.52
N GLU A 20 4.17 -3.44 -13.15
CA GLU A 20 4.28 -2.74 -14.43
C GLU A 20 4.16 -1.23 -14.22
N ALA A 21 4.59 -0.47 -15.22
CA ALA A 21 4.50 0.97 -15.16
C ALA A 21 3.04 1.45 -15.05
N VAL A 22 2.80 2.42 -14.16
CA VAL A 22 1.47 3.00 -13.94
C VAL A 22 1.39 4.30 -14.72
N ARG A 23 0.44 4.35 -15.66
CA ARG A 23 0.11 5.55 -16.47
C ARG A 23 -1.22 6.11 -16.01
N GLY A 24 -1.19 7.23 -15.29
CA GLY A 24 -2.39 7.83 -14.69
C GLY A 24 -2.64 7.39 -13.24
N PRO A 25 -3.81 7.71 -12.68
CA PRO A 25 -4.10 7.45 -11.29
C PRO A 25 -4.29 5.94 -11.02
N TRP A 26 -3.63 5.43 -9.99
CA TRP A 26 -3.91 4.10 -9.46
C TRP A 26 -4.45 4.24 -8.03
N THR A 27 -5.76 4.03 -7.88
CA THR A 27 -6.48 4.23 -6.62
C THR A 27 -6.78 2.91 -5.91
N ILE A 28 -6.39 2.82 -4.64
CA ILE A 28 -6.76 1.76 -3.70
C ILE A 28 -7.72 2.37 -2.67
N VAL A 29 -8.92 1.80 -2.59
CA VAL A 29 -10.01 2.23 -1.70
C VAL A 29 -9.95 1.53 -0.35
N ASP A 30 -9.54 0.27 -0.33
CA ASP A 30 -9.35 -0.46 0.91
C ASP A 30 -8.21 -1.46 0.78
N LEU A 31 -7.44 -1.60 1.85
CA LEU A 31 -6.32 -2.53 1.94
C LEU A 31 -6.22 -3.10 3.36
N ALA A 32 -6.26 -4.42 3.47
CA ALA A 32 -6.17 -5.11 4.75
C ALA A 32 -5.22 -6.32 4.67
N PHE A 33 -4.53 -6.55 5.78
CA PHE A 33 -3.51 -7.59 5.95
C PHE A 33 -3.95 -8.58 6.99
N TYR A 34 -3.76 -9.87 6.74
CA TYR A 34 -4.25 -10.93 7.61
C TYR A 34 -3.15 -11.95 7.91
N VAL A 35 -3.15 -12.46 9.15
CA VAL A 35 -2.19 -13.47 9.62
C VAL A 35 -2.67 -14.91 9.42
N ASP A 36 -3.88 -15.07 8.90
CA ASP A 36 -4.51 -16.35 8.59
C ASP A 36 -4.90 -16.43 7.11
N SER A 37 -4.82 -17.63 6.55
CA SER A 37 -5.24 -17.92 5.18
C SER A 37 -6.74 -17.68 4.88
N SER A 38 -7.60 -17.59 5.90
CA SER A 38 -9.03 -17.23 5.74
C SER A 38 -9.29 -15.73 5.66
N CYS A 39 -8.27 -14.90 5.86
CA CYS A 39 -8.37 -13.45 5.82
C CYS A 39 -9.37 -12.86 6.83
N GLU A 40 -9.35 -13.36 8.06
CA GLU A 40 -10.27 -12.98 9.15
C GLU A 40 -9.57 -12.21 10.28
N VAL A 41 -8.31 -12.53 10.59
CA VAL A 41 -7.51 -11.97 11.68
C VAL A 41 -6.55 -10.92 11.14
N ASP A 42 -6.89 -9.65 11.35
CA ASP A 42 -6.08 -8.52 10.87
C ASP A 42 -4.70 -8.46 11.56
N ALA A 43 -3.65 -8.35 10.75
CA ALA A 43 -2.27 -8.31 11.19
C ALA A 43 -1.94 -7.09 12.06
N THR A 44 -2.62 -5.97 11.84
CA THR A 44 -2.43 -4.74 12.62
C THR A 44 -3.06 -4.80 14.01
N LEU A 45 -4.04 -5.69 14.22
CA LEU A 45 -4.58 -5.99 15.55
C LEU A 45 -3.60 -6.84 16.37
N SER A 46 -2.78 -7.62 15.67
CA SER A 46 -1.78 -8.51 16.29
C SER A 46 -0.48 -7.77 16.60
N VAL A 47 -0.07 -6.86 15.71
CA VAL A 47 1.17 -6.08 15.83
C VAL A 47 0.91 -4.65 15.37
N ASN A 48 1.20 -3.66 16.22
CA ASN A 48 1.09 -2.25 15.84
C ASN A 48 1.87 -1.98 14.55
N ALA A 49 1.21 -1.28 13.62
CA ALA A 49 1.79 -0.94 12.34
C ALA A 49 1.36 0.45 11.89
N THR A 50 2.29 1.15 11.25
CA THR A 50 2.10 2.49 10.68
C THR A 50 1.98 2.38 9.16
N PRO A 51 0.91 2.90 8.55
CA PRO A 51 0.78 3.00 7.10
C PRO A 51 1.89 3.85 6.45
N MET A 52 2.40 3.38 5.32
CA MET A 52 3.44 4.04 4.54
C MET A 52 3.14 3.90 3.05
N SER A 53 3.57 4.86 2.23
CA SER A 53 3.44 4.79 0.78
C SER A 53 4.57 5.52 0.06
N SER A 54 4.73 5.26 -1.23
CA SER A 54 5.54 6.07 -2.14
C SER A 54 5.08 7.53 -2.06
N PRO A 55 5.99 8.50 -2.28
CA PRO A 55 5.64 9.90 -2.15
C PRO A 55 4.47 10.24 -3.09
N PHE A 56 3.30 10.66 -2.57
CA PHE A 56 2.44 11.71 -3.13
C PHE A 56 1.10 11.95 -2.39
N LYS A 57 0.43 13.06 -2.78
CA LYS A 57 -0.83 13.65 -2.28
C LYS A 57 -2.04 12.70 -2.32
N ALA A 58 -2.19 11.82 -1.36
CA ALA A 58 -3.55 11.42 -0.98
C ALA A 58 -4.12 12.53 -0.08
N THR A 59 -5.37 12.94 -0.28
CA THR A 59 -6.08 13.89 0.61
C THR A 59 -6.00 13.43 2.08
N ASN A 60 -5.78 12.12 2.30
CA ASN A 60 -5.67 11.50 3.61
C ASN A 60 -4.37 10.67 3.82
N GLY A 61 -3.34 10.72 2.96
CA GLY A 61 -2.14 9.87 3.09
C GLY A 61 -2.40 8.35 2.91
N PRO A 62 -1.54 7.44 3.39
CA PRO A 62 -1.70 5.98 3.28
C PRO A 62 -2.85 5.40 4.16
N THR A 63 -3.87 6.18 4.46
CA THR A 63 -4.96 5.83 5.38
C THR A 63 -5.97 4.83 4.83
N ALA A 64 -5.96 4.57 3.52
CA ALA A 64 -6.77 3.53 2.89
C ALA A 64 -6.54 2.13 3.47
N ILE A 65 -5.45 1.93 4.22
CA ILE A 65 -5.25 0.72 4.99
C ILE A 65 -6.24 0.68 6.16
N ARG A 66 -7.25 -0.20 6.04
CA ARG A 66 -8.34 -0.43 7.02
C ARG A 66 -9.34 0.71 7.20
N ASN A 67 -9.41 1.63 6.25
CA ASN A 67 -10.43 2.68 6.29
C ASN A 67 -11.07 2.83 4.91
N PRO A 68 -12.21 2.16 4.67
CA PRO A 68 -12.91 2.22 3.40
C PRO A 68 -13.51 3.60 3.10
N SER A 69 -13.49 4.53 4.06
CA SER A 69 -13.87 5.94 3.85
C SER A 69 -12.72 6.79 3.30
N THR A 70 -11.54 6.21 3.10
CA THR A 70 -10.35 6.89 2.60
C THR A 70 -9.79 6.13 1.40
N GLU A 71 -9.07 6.84 0.55
CA GLU A 71 -8.43 6.25 -0.61
C GLU A 71 -6.96 6.66 -0.67
N TRP A 72 -6.15 5.80 -1.25
CA TRP A 72 -4.77 6.09 -1.61
C TRP A 72 -4.68 6.07 -3.13
N THR A 73 -4.12 7.13 -3.71
CA THR A 73 -3.95 7.25 -5.15
C THR A 73 -2.48 7.47 -5.46
N ALA A 74 -1.91 6.61 -6.30
CA ALA A 74 -0.63 6.90 -6.92
C ALA A 74 -0.84 8.02 -7.95
N GLU A 75 -0.43 9.25 -7.63
CA GLU A 75 -0.49 10.39 -8.55
C GLU A 75 0.64 10.31 -9.59
N CYS A 76 0.61 9.30 -10.46
CA CYS A 76 1.49 9.17 -11.63
C CYS A 76 0.99 10.04 -12.81
N VAL A 77 0.47 11.23 -12.50
CA VAL A 77 -0.31 12.07 -13.43
C VAL A 77 0.61 12.94 -14.28
N THR A 78 1.69 13.46 -13.72
CA THR A 78 2.68 14.28 -14.44
C THR A 78 3.83 13.45 -15.02
N ALA A 79 4.04 12.23 -14.50
CA ALA A 79 5.04 11.28 -14.97
C ALA A 79 4.55 9.85 -14.72
N GLU A 80 4.93 8.93 -15.61
CA GLU A 80 4.74 7.49 -15.42
C GLU A 80 5.45 7.04 -14.13
N CYS A 81 4.77 6.32 -13.24
CA CYS A 81 5.47 5.64 -12.16
C CYS A 81 6.08 4.37 -12.73
N GLY A 82 7.40 4.31 -12.73
CA GLY A 82 8.15 3.13 -13.15
C GLY A 82 7.86 1.93 -12.24
N ARG A 83 8.37 0.77 -12.64
CA ARG A 83 8.24 -0.47 -11.89
C ARG A 83 8.69 -0.31 -10.43
N ASN A 84 7.83 -0.68 -9.49
CA ASN A 84 7.99 -0.55 -8.03
C ASN A 84 8.03 0.89 -7.48
N GLU A 85 7.74 1.92 -8.27
CA GLU A 85 7.76 3.31 -7.79
C GLU A 85 6.46 3.72 -7.10
N ALA A 86 5.33 3.17 -7.53
CA ALA A 86 4.04 3.34 -6.86
C ALA A 86 3.83 2.19 -5.87
N TRP A 87 3.73 2.49 -4.58
CA TRP A 87 3.50 1.47 -3.57
C TRP A 87 2.79 2.01 -2.32
N ILE A 88 2.04 1.14 -1.66
CA ILE A 88 1.43 1.37 -0.35
C ILE A 88 1.66 0.14 0.54
N GLY A 89 1.79 0.34 1.84
CA GLY A 89 2.11 -0.74 2.76
C GLY A 89 2.12 -0.33 4.22
N LEU A 90 2.70 -1.20 5.03
CA LEU A 90 2.82 -1.06 6.47
C LEU A 90 4.27 -1.16 6.92
N GLN A 91 4.62 -0.33 7.90
CA GLN A 91 5.77 -0.53 8.77
C GLN A 91 5.29 -1.03 10.13
N PHE A 92 5.74 -2.22 10.53
CA PHE A 92 5.43 -2.80 11.84
C PHE A 92 6.41 -2.30 12.91
N ASP A 93 5.92 -2.07 14.13
CA ASP A 93 6.75 -1.63 15.26
C ASP A 93 7.68 -2.76 15.75
N ALA A 94 7.22 -4.02 15.62
CA ALA A 94 7.95 -5.24 15.95
C ALA A 94 8.28 -6.07 14.69
N GLU A 95 8.75 -7.32 14.87
CA GLU A 95 8.89 -8.25 13.75
C GLU A 95 7.54 -8.42 13.06
N MET A 96 7.54 -8.27 11.74
CA MET A 96 6.34 -8.40 10.91
C MET A 96 5.75 -9.81 11.10
N PRO A 97 4.45 -9.93 11.40
CA PRO A 97 3.81 -11.24 11.46
C PRO A 97 3.82 -11.89 10.07
N LEU A 98 3.70 -13.22 10.02
CA LEU A 98 3.51 -13.91 8.75
C LEU A 98 2.16 -13.45 8.16
N ILE A 99 2.22 -12.70 7.06
CA ILE A 99 1.03 -12.30 6.31
C ILE A 99 0.65 -13.46 5.40
N GLU A 100 -0.46 -14.13 5.71
CA GLU A 100 -0.99 -15.24 4.93
C GLU A 100 -2.02 -14.80 3.88
N CYS A 101 -2.69 -13.67 4.11
CA CYS A 101 -3.66 -13.12 3.17
C CYS A 101 -3.64 -11.59 3.10
N VAL A 102 -3.98 -11.07 1.92
CA VAL A 102 -4.16 -9.63 1.65
C VAL A 102 -5.47 -9.43 0.91
N LYS A 103 -6.35 -8.56 1.42
CA LYS A 103 -7.54 -8.09 0.70
C LYS A 103 -7.30 -6.67 0.23
N MET A 104 -7.55 -6.43 -1.05
CA MET A 104 -7.37 -5.12 -1.68
C MET A 104 -8.59 -4.81 -2.55
N GLN A 105 -9.15 -3.64 -2.34
CA GLN A 105 -10.19 -3.07 -3.20
C GLN A 105 -9.58 -1.88 -3.95
N GLN A 106 -9.58 -1.98 -5.27
CA GLN A 106 -9.15 -0.91 -6.16
C GLN A 106 -10.37 -0.17 -6.72
N GLN A 107 -10.22 1.13 -6.98
CA GLN A 107 -11.23 1.84 -7.76
C GLN A 107 -11.17 1.31 -9.19
N ALA A 108 -12.30 0.99 -9.80
CA ALA A 108 -12.34 0.57 -11.19
C ALA A 108 -11.72 1.68 -12.06
N GLY A 109 -10.63 1.36 -12.75
CA GLY A 109 -10.09 2.20 -13.81
C GLY A 109 -11.03 2.17 -15.01
N ASP A 110 -11.12 3.28 -15.73
CA ASP A 110 -11.67 3.29 -17.09
C ASP A 110 -10.67 2.58 -18.00
N ASP A 111 -10.65 1.26 -17.94
CA ASP A 111 -9.87 0.41 -18.83
C ASP A 111 -10.49 0.50 -20.23
N THR A 112 -10.17 1.56 -20.96
CA THR A 112 -10.43 1.63 -22.40
C THR A 112 -9.48 0.65 -23.09
N TYR A 113 -9.90 -0.62 -23.16
CA TYR A 113 -9.28 -1.62 -24.02
C TYR A 113 -9.37 -1.15 -25.47
N VAL A 114 -8.33 -0.49 -25.98
CA VAL A 114 -8.12 -0.39 -27.43
C VAL A 114 -7.62 -1.76 -27.88
N SER A 115 -8.54 -2.62 -28.30
CA SER A 115 -8.19 -3.87 -28.98
C SER A 115 -7.66 -3.56 -30.37
N SER A 116 -6.48 -4.12 -30.69
CA SER A 116 -5.97 -4.29 -32.06
C SER A 116 -6.84 -5.22 -32.88
#